data_AF-A0A897NFJ1-F1
#
_entry.id   AF-A0A897NFJ1-F1
#
_cell.length_a   1.000
_cell.length_b   1.000
_cell.length_c   1.000
_cell.angle_alpha   90.00
_cell.angle_beta   90.00
_cell.angle_gamma   90.00
#
_symmetry.space_group_name_H-M   'P 1'
#
loop_
_entity.id
_entity.type
_entity.pdbx_description
1 polymer ?
#
loop_
_entity_poly.entity_id
_entity_poly.type
_entity_poly.pdbx_seq_one_letter_code
_entity_poly.pdbx_strand_id
1 'polypeptide(L)'
;MGPLMQEGIGLNEALKDAFYSETASITVMEIVAIGTDVWLAGEAGMGEILFWTALVFSLTMGLIAAYPVNLLLIHVGVKEGMMNPVKMSA
;
A
#
# COMPACT_ATOMS: atom_id res chain seq x y z
N MET A 1 16.69 -10.96 -9.54
CA MET A 1 17.98 -10.68 -8.86
C MET A 1 18.88 -9.93 -9.81
N GLY A 2 18.78 -8.59 -9.85
CA GLY A 2 19.55 -7.72 -10.75
C GLY A 2 18.65 -6.86 -11.64
N PRO A 3 17.95 -5.89 -11.04
CA PRO A 3 18.14 -4.49 -11.45
C PRO A 3 18.87 -3.63 -10.40
N LEU A 4 18.59 -3.89 -9.11
CA LEU A 4 19.14 -3.11 -7.98
C LEU A 4 20.66 -3.21 -7.77
N MET A 5 21.33 -4.22 -8.33
CA MET A 5 22.80 -4.35 -8.23
C MET A 5 23.57 -3.49 -9.25
N GLN A 6 22.90 -2.87 -10.22
CA GLN A 6 23.57 -2.10 -11.26
C GLN A 6 23.77 -0.62 -10.92
N GLU A 7 23.15 -0.10 -9.86
CA GLU A 7 23.21 1.33 -9.51
C GLU A 7 24.13 1.65 -8.31
N GLY A 8 24.82 0.67 -7.73
CA GLY A 8 25.81 0.93 -6.67
C GLY A 8 25.22 1.27 -5.29
N ILE A 9 23.90 1.20 -5.13
CA ILE A 9 23.22 1.17 -3.83
C ILE A 9 23.37 -0.23 -3.22
N GLY A 10 23.91 -0.30 -1.99
CA GLY A 10 24.12 -1.57 -1.32
C GLY A 10 22.80 -2.31 -1.13
N LEU A 11 22.76 -3.63 -1.35
CA LEU A 11 21.56 -4.47 -1.17
C LEU A 11 20.84 -4.23 0.17
N ASN A 12 21.58 -3.85 1.22
CA ASN A 12 21.04 -3.51 2.54
C ASN A 12 20.20 -2.23 2.57
N GLU A 13 20.53 -1.26 1.73
CA GLU A 13 19.88 0.05 1.67
C GLU A 13 18.56 -0.07 0.90
N ALA A 14 18.59 -0.75 -0.25
CA ALA A 14 17.39 -1.07 -1.03
C ALA A 14 16.38 -1.93 -0.23
N LEU A 15 16.85 -2.89 0.57
CA LEU A 15 15.96 -3.69 1.43
C LEU A 15 15.31 -2.86 2.54
N LYS A 16 16.05 -1.92 3.14
CA LYS A 16 15.49 -1.03 4.16
C LYS A 16 14.48 -0.07 3.55
N ASP A 17 14.79 0.52 2.41
CA ASP A 17 13.88 1.41 1.69
C ASP A 17 12.60 0.69 1.29
N ALA A 18 12.70 -0.51 0.71
CA ALA A 18 11.53 -1.34 0.41
C ALA A 18 10.71 -1.63 1.67
N PHE A 19 11.35 -2.02 2.78
CA PHE A 19 10.66 -2.32 4.03
C PHE A 19 9.93 -1.10 4.60
N TYR A 20 10.59 0.07 4.62
CA TYR A 20 9.99 1.31 5.10
C TYR A 20 8.87 1.80 4.18
N SER A 21 9.05 1.73 2.86
CA SER A 21 8.03 2.09 1.86
C SER A 21 6.78 1.24 2.02
N GLU A 22 6.92 -0.09 2.08
CA GLU A 22 5.74 -0.95 2.11
C GLU A 22 5.05 -0.86 3.47
N THR A 23 5.82 -0.70 4.56
CA THR A 23 5.26 -0.48 5.89
C THR A 23 4.49 0.84 5.97
N ALA A 24 5.04 1.92 5.40
CA ALA A 24 4.37 3.23 5.38
C ALA A 24 3.06 3.19 4.58
N SER A 25 3.08 2.56 3.39
CA SER A 25 1.90 2.36 2.55
C SER A 25 0.79 1.58 3.27
N ILE A 26 1.14 0.44 3.86
CA ILE A 26 0.18 -0.42 4.57
C ILE A 26 -0.36 0.31 5.81
N THR A 27 0.50 1.00 6.56
CA THR A 27 0.07 1.71 7.77
C THR A 27 -0.99 2.77 7.47
N VAL A 28 -0.80 3.56 6.41
CA VAL A 28 -1.79 4.58 6.02
C VAL A 28 -3.10 3.93 5.58
N MET A 29 -3.01 2.86 4.78
CA MET A 29 -4.17 2.08 4.35
C MET A 29 -4.96 1.56 5.55
N GLU A 30 -4.26 0.95 6.51
CA GLU A 30 -4.86 0.32 7.69
C GLU A 30 -5.53 1.33 8.62
N ILE A 31 -4.88 2.49 8.85
CA ILE A 31 -5.45 3.58 9.65
C ILE A 31 -6.78 4.05 9.04
N VAL A 32 -6.81 4.24 7.71
CA VAL A 32 -8.01 4.72 7.03
C VAL A 32 -9.09 3.64 7.00
N ALA A 33 -8.73 2.39 6.70
CA ALA A 33 -9.67 1.28 6.67
C ALA A 33 -10.29 1.03 8.06
N ILE A 34 -9.47 0.76 9.08
CA ILE A 34 -9.97 0.49 10.43
C ILE A 34 -10.69 1.71 11.00
N GLY A 35 -10.15 2.93 10.80
CA GLY A 35 -10.78 4.15 11.28
C GLY A 35 -12.16 4.39 10.67
N THR A 36 -12.32 4.15 9.36
CA THR A 36 -13.60 4.26 8.66
C THR A 36 -14.59 3.18 9.13
N ASP A 37 -14.11 1.95 9.29
CA ASP A 37 -14.92 0.80 9.72
C ASP A 37 -15.51 1.02 11.12
N VAL A 38 -14.66 1.39 12.08
CA VAL A 38 -15.07 1.68 13.46
C VAL A 38 -16.03 2.88 13.51
N TRP A 39 -15.78 3.90 12.69
CA TRP A 39 -16.66 5.09 12.64
C TRP A 39 -18.06 4.78 12.10
N LEU A 40 -18.18 3.88 11.12
CA LEU A 40 -19.45 3.51 10.50
C LEU A 40 -20.20 2.41 11.26
N ALA A 41 -19.48 1.42 11.78
CA ALA A 41 -20.05 0.14 12.21
C ALA A 41 -19.36 -0.43 13.46
N GLY A 42 -18.75 0.39 14.31
CA GLY A 42 -17.97 -0.06 15.48
C GLY A 42 -18.74 -0.93 16.49
N GLU A 43 -20.08 -0.88 16.51
CA GLU A 43 -20.92 -1.74 17.34
C GLU A 43 -21.63 -2.87 16.56
N ALA A 44 -21.53 -2.89 15.23
CA ALA A 44 -22.23 -3.86 14.39
C ALA A 44 -21.55 -5.23 14.44
N GLY A 45 -22.32 -6.28 14.72
CA GLY A 45 -21.85 -7.65 14.68
C GLY A 45 -21.89 -8.25 13.27
N MET A 46 -21.20 -9.38 13.08
CA MET A 46 -21.19 -10.12 11.80
C MET A 46 -22.58 -10.57 11.30
N GLY A 47 -23.60 -10.59 12.16
CA GLY A 47 -24.98 -10.90 11.81
C GLY A 47 -25.74 -9.74 11.15
N GLU A 48 -25.15 -8.55 11.13
CA GLU A 48 -25.78 -7.33 10.64
C GLU A 48 -25.28 -6.97 9.24
N ILE A 49 -26.20 -6.55 8.36
CA ILE A 49 -25.86 -6.08 7.02
C ILE A 49 -24.92 -4.86 7.06
N LEU A 50 -25.02 -4.05 8.12
CA LEU A 50 -24.19 -2.87 8.34
C LEU A 50 -22.71 -3.23 8.46
N PHE A 51 -22.37 -4.32 9.16
CA PHE A 51 -21.00 -4.80 9.30
C PHE A 51 -20.35 -5.07 7.93
N TRP A 52 -21.03 -5.84 7.08
CA TRP A 52 -20.48 -6.22 5.78
C TRP A 52 -20.39 -5.05 4.79
N THR A 53 -21.38 -4.16 4.82
CA THR A 53 -21.38 -2.97 3.95
C THR A 53 -20.32 -1.97 4.39
N ALA A 54 -20.15 -1.75 5.70
CA ALA A 54 -19.08 -0.93 6.25
C ALA A 54 -17.70 -1.52 5.95
N LEU A 55 -17.52 -2.84 6.06
CA LEU A 55 -16.26 -3.52 5.74
C LEU A 55 -15.83 -3.32 4.28
N VAL A 56 -16.75 -3.50 3.32
CA VAL A 56 -16.44 -3.27 1.89
C VAL A 56 -16.10 -1.80 1.64
N PHE A 57 -16.86 -0.89 2.26
CA PHE A 57 -16.64 0.54 2.12
C PHE A 57 -15.31 0.99 2.73
N SER A 58 -14.98 0.51 3.93
CA SER A 58 -13.76 0.85 4.65
C SER A 58 -12.51 0.35 3.93
N LEU A 59 -12.54 -0.88 3.39
CA LEU A 59 -11.47 -1.39 2.52
C LEU A 59 -11.29 -0.55 1.25
N THR A 60 -12.39 -0.07 0.66
CA THR A 60 -12.34 0.83 -0.50
C THR A 60 -11.67 2.15 -0.15
N MET A 61 -11.99 2.73 1.03
CA MET A 61 -11.33 3.94 1.52
C MET A 61 -9.84 3.73 1.81
N GLY A 62 -9.47 2.58 2.38
CA GLY A 62 -8.08 2.18 2.55
C GLY A 62 -7.33 2.12 1.22
N LEU A 63 -7.92 1.52 0.19
CA LEU A 63 -7.33 1.46 -1.16
C LEU A 63 -7.11 2.87 -1.75
N ILE A 64 -8.11 3.74 -1.62
CA ILE A 64 -8.02 5.14 -2.08
C ILE A 64 -6.89 5.88 -1.36
N ALA A 65 -6.71 5.64 -0.05
CA ALA A 65 -5.65 6.25 0.74
C ALA A 65 -4.25 5.69 0.43
N ALA A 66 -4.15 4.38 0.14
CA ALA A 66 -2.90 3.74 -0.23
C ALA A 66 -2.35 4.27 -1.56
N TYR A 67 -3.22 4.50 -2.55
CA TYR A 67 -2.82 4.91 -3.90
C TYR A 67 -1.88 6.13 -3.97
N PRO A 68 -2.21 7.30 -3.37
CA PRO A 68 -1.33 8.46 -3.38
C PRO A 68 -0.04 8.22 -2.59
N VAL A 69 -0.08 7.42 -1.52
CA VAL A 69 1.11 7.06 -0.74
C VAL A 69 2.06 6.24 -1.61
N ASN A 70 1.55 5.24 -2.31
CA ASN A 70 2.36 4.43 -3.24
C ASN A 70 2.93 5.26 -4.38
N LEU A 71 2.14 6.20 -4.93
CA LEU A 71 2.61 7.13 -5.97
C LEU A 71 3.76 8.01 -5.47
N LEU A 72 3.64 8.58 -4.27
CA LEU A 72 4.69 9.40 -3.66
C LEU A 72 5.95 8.58 -3.41
N LEU A 73 5.82 7.36 -2.87
CA LEU A 73 6.95 6.47 -2.61
C LEU A 73 7.70 6.09 -3.89
N ILE A 74 7.00 5.92 -5.02
CA ILE A 74 7.61 5.73 -6.34
C ILE A 74 8.33 7.00 -6.79
N HIS A 75 7.71 8.17 -6.60
CA HIS A 75 8.29 9.45 -7.06
C HIS A 75 9.54 9.86 -6.27
N VAL A 76 9.63 9.47 -5.00
CA VAL A 76 10.78 9.74 -4.12
C VAL A 76 11.91 8.70 -4.34
N GLY A 77 11.71 7.70 -5.19
CA GLY A 77 12.74 6.71 -5.54
C GLY A 77 12.91 5.58 -4.51
N VAL A 78 12.03 5.52 -3.50
CA VAL A 78 12.05 4.48 -2.46
C VAL A 78 11.38 3.19 -2.96
N LYS A 79 10.53 3.30 -3.99
CA LYS A 79 9.79 2.18 -4.59
C LYS A 79 10.12 2.06 -6.07
N GLU A 80 10.80 0.98 -6.49
CA GLU A 80 10.86 0.60 -7.90
C GLU A 80 9.42 0.33 -8.38
N GLY A 81 8.86 1.24 -9.17
CA GLY A 81 7.58 1.03 -9.83
C GLY A 81 7.65 -0.23 -10.71
N MET A 82 6.53 -0.95 -10.85
CA MET A 82 6.46 -2.12 -11.72
C MET A 82 6.97 -1.78 -13.12
N MET A 83 8.01 -2.46 -13.58
CA MET A 83 8.55 -2.32 -14.94
C MET A 83 7.45 -2.52 -15.98
N ASN A 84 7.35 -1.59 -16.92
CA ASN A 84 6.42 -1.71 -18.05
C ASN A 84 6.69 -3.02 -18.81
N PRO A 85 5.74 -3.98 -18.86
CA PRO A 85 5.98 -5.28 -19.48
C PRO A 85 6.31 -5.18 -20.98
N VAL A 86 5.87 -4.09 -21.63
CA VAL A 86 6.17 -3.79 -23.04
C VAL A 86 7.67 -3.56 -23.28
N LYS A 87 8.42 -3.09 -22.29
CA LYS A 87 9.87 -2.83 -22.41
C LYS A 87 10.74 -4.05 -22.09
N MET A 88 10.13 -5.17 -21.74
CA MET A 88 10.83 -6.39 -21.31
C MET A 88 11.07 -7.39 -22.47
N SER A 89 10.54 -7.10 -23.67
CA SER A 89 10.64 -7.95 -24.87
C SER A 89 11.36 -7.30 -26.05
N ALA A 90 12.11 -6.21 -25.82
CA ALA A 90 12.93 -5.55 -26.84
C ALA A 90 14.42 -5.84 -26.64
#